data_AF-A0A7S4D5N3-F1
#
_entry.id   AF-A0A7S4D5N3-F1
#
_cell.length_a   1.000
_cell.length_b   1.000
_cell.length_c   1.000
_cell.angle_alpha   90.00
_cell.angle_beta   90.00
_cell.angle_gamma   90.00
#
_symmetry.space_group_name_H-M   'P 1'
#
loop_
_entity.id
_entity.type
_entity.pdbx_description
1 polymer ?
#
loop_
_entity_poly.entity_id
_entity_poly.type
_entity_poly.pdbx_seq_one_letter_code
_entity_poly.pdbx_strand_id
1 'polypeptide(L)'
;MAALGFVVRLFLVWIGVDEWVSNRPELIPASHSFKDIQEGLFLKSRGLSPYAGDSFHHPPLLLEFYAVVMSLPGAKSYAKYYLGFLSALIDICIAWTLQAIARNVTIENDTSNYSKEDYEQSQDYVTEHLMEKEHRPSKKIPGFLMDETLPKSVFCAYLFNPISVLTSASPSTKPLSTLFVAATLLFAQEQRLVATSFCLALSTYLSLHPAALLPSCAALLAPRPPPGSGGGG
;
A
#
# COMPACT_ATOMS: atom_id res chain seq x y z
N MET A 1 -7.17 -6.72 17.04
CA MET A 1 -6.39 -5.60 16.47
C MET A 1 -7.14 -4.86 15.38
N ALA A 2 -7.67 -5.52 14.34
CA ALA A 2 -8.46 -4.86 13.29
C ALA A 2 -9.65 -4.04 13.82
N ALA A 3 -10.49 -4.66 14.66
CA ALA A 3 -11.62 -3.97 15.30
C ALA A 3 -11.18 -2.77 16.14
N LEU A 4 -10.06 -2.87 16.86
CA LEU A 4 -9.53 -1.77 17.66
C LEU A 4 -9.07 -0.60 16.76
N GLY A 5 -8.30 -0.88 15.70
CA GLY A 5 -7.88 0.14 14.74
C GLY A 5 -9.05 0.79 14.01
N PHE A 6 -10.11 0.03 13.75
CA PHE A 6 -11.36 0.55 13.18
C PHE A 6 -12.09 1.49 14.14
N VAL A 7 -12.27 1.06 15.39
CA VAL A 7 -12.94 1.84 16.44
C VAL A 7 -12.18 3.14 16.71
N VAL A 8 -10.84 3.11 16.78
CA VAL A 8 -10.03 4.33 16.97
C VAL A 8 -10.25 5.34 15.85
N ARG A 9 -10.33 4.89 14.58
CA ARG A 9 -10.60 5.78 13.45
C ARG A 9 -11.99 6.39 13.52
N LEU A 10 -13.02 5.57 13.77
CA LEU A 10 -14.39 6.08 13.94
C LEU A 10 -14.52 7.03 15.12
N PHE A 11 -13.82 6.76 16.21
CA PHE A 11 -13.80 7.61 17.39
C PHE A 11 -13.20 9.00 17.09
N LEU A 12 -12.14 9.07 16.28
CA LEU A 12 -11.56 10.35 15.86
C LEU A 12 -12.47 11.15 14.92
N VAL A 13 -13.16 10.46 14.01
CA VAL A 13 -14.20 11.09 13.16
C VAL A 13 -15.31 11.65 14.03
N TRP A 14 -15.71 10.92 15.07
CA TRP A 14 -16.75 11.33 16.01
C TRP A 14 -16.33 12.54 16.87
N ILE A 15 -15.08 12.58 17.35
CA ILE A 15 -14.52 13.74 18.06
C ILE A 15 -14.47 14.98 17.15
N GLY A 16 -14.31 14.78 15.84
CA GLY A 16 -14.23 15.88 14.87
C GLY A 16 -12.84 16.48 14.73
N VAL A 17 -11.83 15.60 14.71
CA VAL A 17 -10.43 15.98 14.44
C VAL A 17 -10.21 16.37 12.96
N ASP A 18 -11.21 16.17 12.11
CA ASP A 18 -11.18 16.40 10.66
C ASP A 18 -10.88 17.85 10.27
N GLU A 19 -11.44 18.85 10.95
CA GLU A 19 -11.14 20.26 10.63
C GLU A 19 -9.69 20.60 10.92
N TRP A 20 -9.16 20.11 12.04
CA TRP A 20 -7.77 20.31 12.43
C TRP A 20 -6.80 19.62 11.47
N VAL A 21 -7.15 18.42 10.99
CA VAL A 21 -6.34 17.66 10.03
C VAL A 21 -6.44 18.24 8.62
N SER A 22 -7.64 18.63 8.18
CA SER A 22 -7.90 19.17 6.83
C SER A 22 -7.15 20.47 6.54
N ASN A 23 -6.78 21.22 7.58
CA ASN A 23 -6.05 22.48 7.44
C ASN A 23 -4.53 22.30 7.49
N ARG A 24 -4.03 21.05 7.61
CA ARG A 24 -2.61 20.75 7.66
C ARG A 24 -2.14 20.10 6.35
N PRO A 25 -1.40 20.82 5.50
CA PRO A 25 -0.91 20.28 4.22
C PRO A 25 0.09 19.12 4.40
N GLU A 26 0.74 19.03 5.57
CA GLU A 26 1.62 17.92 5.96
C GLU A 26 0.87 16.57 6.05
N LEU A 27 -0.40 16.61 6.47
CA LEU A 27 -1.23 15.42 6.64
C LEU A 27 -2.03 15.13 5.37
N ILE A 28 -2.68 16.16 4.82
CA ILE A 28 -3.50 16.10 3.61
C ILE A 28 -3.00 17.17 2.64
N PRO A 29 -2.15 16.79 1.68
CA PRO A 29 -1.77 17.65 0.58
C PRO A 29 -2.99 18.05 -0.26
N ALA A 30 -2.92 19.19 -0.96
CA ALA A 30 -3.98 19.67 -1.85
C ALA A 30 -4.41 18.60 -2.87
N SER A 31 -3.47 17.83 -3.42
CA SER A 31 -3.75 16.71 -4.34
C SER A 31 -4.61 15.59 -3.76
N HIS A 32 -4.84 15.57 -2.44
CA HIS A 32 -5.70 14.62 -1.74
C HIS A 32 -6.86 15.29 -0.95
N SER A 33 -7.03 16.60 -1.10
CA SER A 33 -8.05 17.40 -0.42
C SER A 33 -9.45 17.00 -0.84
N PHE A 34 -10.33 16.77 0.14
CA PHE A 34 -11.75 16.55 -0.16
C PHE A 34 -12.51 17.85 -0.42
N LYS A 35 -12.03 19.00 0.08
CA LYS A 35 -12.66 20.31 -0.15
C LYS A 35 -12.71 20.64 -1.64
N ASP A 36 -11.63 20.36 -2.35
CA ASP A 36 -11.48 20.57 -3.79
C ASP A 36 -12.48 19.68 -4.55
N ILE A 37 -12.71 18.45 -4.10
CA ILE A 37 -13.76 17.56 -4.64
C ILE A 37 -15.15 18.12 -4.38
N GLN A 38 -15.43 18.66 -3.20
CA GLN A 38 -16.72 19.30 -2.92
C GLN A 38 -16.95 20.52 -3.81
N GLU A 39 -15.93 21.34 -4.05
CA GLU A 39 -15.99 22.47 -4.97
C GLU A 39 -16.25 21.99 -6.41
N GLY A 40 -15.52 20.98 -6.88
CA GLY A 40 -15.73 20.39 -8.20
C GLY A 40 -17.14 19.83 -8.38
N LEU A 41 -17.68 19.12 -7.38
CA LEU A 41 -19.05 18.62 -7.39
C LEU A 41 -20.08 19.75 -7.38
N PHE A 42 -19.81 20.82 -6.62
CA PHE A 42 -20.66 21.99 -6.55
C PHE A 42 -20.74 22.73 -7.90
N LEU A 43 -19.60 22.97 -8.55
CA LEU A 43 -19.54 23.57 -9.89
C LEU A 43 -20.30 22.71 -10.92
N LYS A 44 -20.06 21.40 -10.91
CA LYS A 44 -20.75 20.46 -11.78
C LYS A 44 -22.27 20.49 -11.59
N SER A 45 -22.74 20.59 -10.34
CA SER A 45 -24.18 20.66 -10.04
C SER A 45 -24.88 21.91 -10.60
N ARG A 46 -24.12 22.96 -10.94
CA ARG A 46 -24.60 24.19 -11.56
C ARG A 46 -24.39 24.24 -13.08
N GLY A 47 -23.99 23.12 -13.70
CA GLY A 47 -23.69 23.06 -15.13
C GLY A 47 -22.40 23.77 -15.52
N LEU A 48 -21.56 24.15 -14.55
CA LEU A 48 -20.24 24.72 -14.82
C LEU A 48 -19.21 23.60 -14.90
N SER A 49 -18.23 23.74 -15.80
CA SER A 49 -17.12 22.81 -15.87
C SER A 49 -16.21 22.98 -14.65
N PRO A 50 -15.99 21.92 -13.84
CA PRO A 50 -15.05 21.96 -12.71
C PRO A 50 -13.62 22.33 -13.14
N TYR A 51 -13.26 22.00 -14.38
CA TYR A 51 -11.92 22.22 -14.95
C TYR A 51 -11.78 23.53 -15.72
N ALA A 52 -12.82 24.37 -15.77
CA ALA A 52 -12.72 25.66 -16.45
C ALA A 52 -11.88 26.68 -15.68
N GLY A 53 -11.70 26.48 -14.36
CA GLY A 53 -10.87 27.32 -13.51
C GLY A 53 -9.62 26.60 -13.01
N ASP A 54 -8.79 27.33 -12.27
CA ASP A 54 -7.54 26.81 -11.70
C ASP A 54 -7.72 26.24 -10.27
N SER A 55 -8.96 26.11 -9.77
CA SER A 55 -9.20 25.62 -8.41
C SER A 55 -9.21 24.09 -8.31
N PHE A 56 -9.41 23.35 -9.41
CA PHE A 56 -9.69 21.92 -9.37
C PHE A 56 -8.79 21.12 -10.31
N HIS A 57 -7.97 20.23 -9.74
CA HIS A 57 -7.00 19.41 -10.49
C HIS A 57 -7.09 17.91 -10.19
N HIS A 58 -8.18 17.44 -9.58
CA HIS A 58 -8.36 16.00 -9.37
C HIS A 58 -8.76 15.27 -10.65
N PRO A 59 -8.47 13.96 -10.77
CA PRO A 59 -8.84 13.19 -11.95
C PRO A 59 -10.37 13.10 -12.17
N PRO A 60 -10.87 13.13 -13.42
CA PRO A 60 -12.30 13.13 -13.71
C PRO A 60 -13.05 11.89 -13.24
N LEU A 61 -12.46 10.70 -13.36
CA LEU A 61 -13.09 9.48 -12.86
C LEU A 61 -13.22 9.50 -11.34
N LEU A 62 -12.29 10.16 -10.64
CA LEU A 62 -12.37 10.34 -9.19
C LEU A 62 -13.53 11.28 -8.82
N LEU A 63 -13.71 12.36 -9.58
CA LEU A 63 -14.85 13.26 -9.40
C LEU A 63 -16.19 12.54 -9.63
N GLU A 64 -16.29 11.72 -10.69
CA GLU A 64 -17.48 10.90 -10.95
C GLU A 64 -17.74 9.87 -9.84
N PHE A 65 -16.69 9.20 -9.38
CA PHE A 65 -16.78 8.27 -8.26
C PHE A 65 -17.37 8.95 -7.02
N TYR A 66 -16.84 10.12 -6.63
CA TYR A 66 -17.39 10.86 -5.49
C TYR A 66 -18.78 11.43 -5.76
N ALA A 67 -19.13 11.76 -7.01
CA ALA A 67 -20.49 12.16 -7.37
C ALA A 67 -21.50 11.02 -7.12
N VAL A 68 -21.14 9.79 -7.50
CA VAL A 68 -21.95 8.59 -7.24
C VAL A 68 -22.01 8.28 -5.75
N VAL A 69 -20.90 8.38 -5.04
CA VAL A 69 -20.87 8.17 -3.58
C VAL A 69 -21.78 9.19 -2.87
N MET A 70 -21.75 10.45 -3.28
CA MET A 70 -22.55 11.53 -2.69
C MET A 70 -24.01 11.56 -3.17
N SER A 71 -24.39 10.73 -4.14
CA SER A 71 -25.78 10.56 -4.58
C SER A 71 -26.53 9.49 -3.77
N LEU A 72 -25.83 8.69 -2.96
CA LEU A 72 -26.43 7.68 -2.09
C LEU A 72 -27.34 8.32 -1.03
N PRO A 73 -28.45 7.65 -0.63
CA PRO A 73 -29.38 8.17 0.37
C PRO A 73 -28.66 8.52 1.69
N GLY A 74 -28.87 9.75 2.18
CA GLY A 74 -28.27 10.22 3.44
C GLY A 74 -26.79 10.60 3.36
N ALA A 75 -26.11 10.37 2.23
CA ALA A 75 -24.68 10.66 2.08
C ALA A 75 -24.36 12.15 2.24
N LYS A 76 -25.24 13.07 1.81
CA LYS A 76 -25.02 14.51 1.96
C LYS A 76 -25.12 14.99 3.41
N SER A 77 -26.09 14.47 4.18
CA SER A 77 -26.32 14.87 5.57
C SER A 77 -25.27 14.30 6.53
N TYR A 78 -24.72 13.13 6.19
CA TYR A 78 -23.74 12.42 7.03
C TYR A 78 -22.42 12.15 6.31
N ALA A 79 -22.05 13.00 5.34
CA ALA A 79 -20.90 12.81 4.44
C ALA A 79 -19.61 12.50 5.18
N LYS A 80 -19.33 13.26 6.24
CA LYS A 80 -18.16 13.07 7.10
C LYS A 80 -18.10 11.67 7.70
N TYR A 81 -19.18 11.21 8.32
CA TYR A 81 -19.24 9.89 8.96
C TYR A 81 -19.18 8.77 7.94
N TYR A 82 -19.86 8.94 6.80
CA TYR A 82 -19.86 7.95 5.72
C TYR A 82 -18.47 7.80 5.08
N LEU A 83 -17.79 8.91 4.78
CA LEU A 83 -16.45 8.89 4.22
C LEU A 83 -15.40 8.40 5.24
N GLY A 84 -15.54 8.77 6.52
CA GLY A 84 -14.70 8.27 7.60
C GLY A 84 -14.87 6.76 7.82
N PHE A 85 -16.07 6.24 7.63
CA PHE A 85 -16.32 4.79 7.65
C PHE A 85 -15.67 4.09 6.46
N LEU A 86 -15.83 4.62 5.25
CA LEU A 86 -15.20 4.08 4.06
C LEU A 86 -13.67 4.12 4.13
N SER A 87 -13.08 5.22 4.61
CA SER A 87 -11.63 5.33 4.80
C SER A 87 -11.11 4.30 5.80
N ALA A 88 -11.83 4.05 6.90
CA ALA A 88 -11.48 3.04 7.89
C ALA A 88 -11.53 1.61 7.32
N LEU A 89 -12.51 1.30 6.45
CA LEU A 89 -12.55 0.01 5.74
C LEU A 89 -11.38 -0.13 4.78
N ILE A 90 -11.07 0.92 4.02
CA ILE A 90 -9.94 0.94 3.10
C ILE A 90 -8.62 0.72 3.86
N ASP A 91 -8.41 1.37 5.00
CA ASP A 91 -7.22 1.21 5.82
C ASP A 91 -7.06 -0.24 6.36
N ILE A 92 -8.15 -0.93 6.69
CA ILE A 92 -8.10 -2.36 7.05
C ILE A 92 -7.66 -3.19 5.85
N CYS A 93 -8.21 -2.91 4.66
CA CYS A 93 -7.78 -3.58 3.43
C CYS A 93 -6.29 -3.33 3.15
N ILE A 94 -5.78 -2.11 3.37
CA ILE A 94 -4.35 -1.81 3.23
C ILE A 94 -3.51 -2.60 4.24
N ALA A 95 -3.95 -2.65 5.50
CA ALA A 95 -3.25 -3.43 6.52
C ALA A 95 -3.17 -4.92 6.12
N TRP A 96 -4.26 -5.48 5.59
CA TRP A 96 -4.28 -6.86 5.10
C TRP A 96 -3.40 -7.09 3.88
N THR A 97 -3.36 -6.18 2.91
CA THR A 97 -2.47 -6.32 1.76
C THR A 97 -1.00 -6.24 2.17
N LEU A 98 -0.64 -5.31 3.07
CA LEU A 98 0.72 -5.21 3.62
C LEU A 98 1.12 -6.46 4.42
N GLN A 99 0.19 -7.02 5.21
CA GLN A 99 0.41 -8.28 5.91
C GLN A 99 0.63 -9.44 4.92
N ALA A 100 -0.13 -9.49 3.83
CA ALA A 100 0.03 -10.51 2.80
C ALA A 100 1.40 -10.40 2.12
N ILE A 101 1.84 -9.19 1.78
CA ILE A 101 3.18 -8.93 1.23
C ILE A 101 4.25 -9.44 2.21
N ALA A 102 4.19 -9.02 3.48
CA ALA A 102 5.17 -9.42 4.50
C ALA A 102 5.23 -10.94 4.66
N ARG A 103 4.08 -11.61 4.72
CA ARG A 103 4.00 -13.07 4.80
C ARG A 103 4.64 -13.75 3.59
N ASN A 104 4.34 -13.28 2.38
CA ASN A 104 4.91 -13.85 1.16
C ASN A 104 6.44 -13.69 1.12
N VAL A 105 6.97 -12.57 1.64
CA VAL A 105 8.41 -12.33 1.77
C VAL A 105 9.05 -13.28 2.78
N THR A 106 8.42 -13.50 3.96
CA THR A 106 8.93 -14.44 4.96
C THR A 106 8.99 -15.87 4.40
N ILE A 107 7.91 -16.35 3.77
CA ILE A 107 7.88 -17.70 3.16
C ILE A 107 8.96 -17.87 2.09
N GLU A 108 9.15 -16.86 1.24
CA GLU A 108 10.19 -16.88 0.20
C GLU A 108 11.61 -16.93 0.81
N ASN A 109 11.85 -16.16 1.87
CA ASN A 109 13.12 -16.17 2.60
C ASN A 109 13.37 -17.53 3.27
N ASP A 110 12.37 -18.11 3.94
CA ASP A 110 12.50 -19.41 4.60
C ASP A 110 12.82 -20.51 3.61
N THR A 111 12.14 -20.51 2.45
CA THR A 111 12.41 -21.45 1.35
C THR A 111 13.84 -21.27 0.80
N SER A 112 14.31 -20.03 0.66
CA SER A 112 15.67 -19.74 0.22
C SER A 112 16.74 -20.12 1.25
N ASN A 113 16.45 -20.03 2.55
CA ASN A 113 17.40 -20.39 3.61
C ASN A 113 17.51 -21.91 3.72
N TYR A 114 16.37 -22.62 3.71
CA TYR A 114 16.35 -24.08 3.72
C TYR A 114 17.17 -24.69 2.57
N SER A 115 16.98 -24.18 1.34
CA SER A 115 17.77 -24.65 0.19
C SER A 115 19.27 -24.38 0.36
N LYS A 116 19.67 -23.22 0.88
CA LYS A 116 21.09 -22.91 1.14
C LYS A 116 21.70 -23.79 2.22
N GLU A 117 20.97 -24.05 3.30
CA GLU A 117 21.41 -24.92 4.39
C GLU A 117 21.68 -26.34 3.88
N ASP A 118 20.79 -26.91 3.04
CA ASP A 118 20.98 -28.23 2.41
C ASP A 118 22.22 -28.26 1.48
N TYR A 119 22.47 -27.19 0.71
CA TYR A 119 23.66 -27.07 -0.14
C TYR A 119 24.96 -26.89 0.66
N GLU A 120 24.96 -26.03 1.68
CA GLU A 120 26.11 -25.78 2.55
C GLU A 120 26.45 -27.03 3.36
N GLN A 121 25.45 -27.74 3.88
CA GLN A 121 25.62 -29.00 4.58
C GLN A 121 26.25 -30.07 3.67
N SER A 122 25.78 -30.18 2.41
CA SER A 122 26.37 -31.09 1.42
C SER A 122 27.82 -30.73 1.08
N GLN A 123 28.16 -29.44 1.02
CA GLN A 123 29.54 -28.99 0.82
C GLN A 123 30.42 -29.25 2.05
N ASP A 124 29.95 -29.00 3.26
CA ASP A 124 30.71 -29.24 4.49
C ASP A 124 31.10 -30.72 4.62
N TYR A 125 30.22 -31.66 4.27
CA TYR A 125 30.56 -33.09 4.22
C TYR A 125 31.70 -33.40 3.23
N VAL A 126 31.71 -32.78 2.05
CA VAL A 126 32.78 -32.98 1.04
C VAL A 126 34.08 -32.29 1.45
N THR A 127 33.99 -31.08 2.00
CA THR A 127 35.14 -30.26 2.43
C THR A 127 35.80 -30.83 3.69
N GLU A 128 35.02 -31.42 4.60
CA GLU A 128 35.55 -32.20 5.74
C GLU A 128 36.37 -33.41 5.25
N HIS A 129 35.96 -34.05 4.16
CA HIS A 129 36.65 -35.21 3.60
C HIS A 129 37.86 -34.87 2.69
N LEU A 130 38.07 -33.61 2.32
CA LEU A 130 39.14 -33.20 1.37
C LEU A 130 40.11 -32.12 1.86
N MET A 131 40.03 -31.66 3.11
CA MET A 131 40.93 -30.66 3.72
C MET A 131 41.27 -29.45 2.81
N GLU A 132 40.43 -28.41 2.84
CA GLU A 132 40.88 -27.01 2.95
C GLU A 132 39.69 -26.13 3.36
N LYS A 133 39.70 -25.60 4.59
CA LYS A 133 38.67 -24.66 5.08
C LYS A 133 39.00 -23.26 4.60
N GLU A 134 38.44 -22.86 3.46
CA GLU A 134 38.44 -21.46 3.05
C GLU A 134 37.20 -20.74 3.60
N HIS A 135 37.43 -19.77 4.49
CA HIS A 135 36.38 -19.03 5.18
C HIS A 135 35.75 -17.98 4.25
N ARG A 136 34.61 -18.30 3.62
CA ARG A 136 33.77 -17.29 2.95
C ARG A 136 32.82 -16.65 3.97
N PRO A 137 32.79 -15.31 4.10
CA PRO A 137 31.85 -14.65 4.99
C PRO A 137 30.42 -14.81 4.47
N SER A 138 29.60 -15.55 5.22
CA SER A 138 28.16 -15.69 4.98
C SER A 138 27.50 -14.31 5.03
N LYS A 139 26.80 -13.96 3.94
CA LYS A 139 26.04 -12.72 3.83
C LYS A 139 24.78 -12.85 4.68
N LYS A 140 24.93 -12.60 5.99
CA LYS A 140 23.82 -12.62 6.96
C LYS A 140 22.75 -11.64 6.51
N ILE A 141 21.58 -12.17 6.17
CA ILE A 141 20.36 -11.40 5.99
C ILE A 141 20.04 -10.78 7.36
N PRO A 142 19.63 -9.50 7.46
CA PRO A 142 19.28 -8.92 8.75
C PRO A 142 18.17 -9.74 9.41
N GLY A 143 18.43 -10.26 10.61
CA GLY A 143 17.53 -11.14 11.38
C GLY A 143 16.16 -10.52 11.71
N PHE A 144 15.95 -9.24 11.44
CA PHE A 144 14.65 -8.57 11.54
C PHE A 144 13.57 -9.18 10.62
N LEU A 145 13.98 -9.81 9.51
CA LEU A 145 13.06 -10.45 8.56
C LEU A 145 12.72 -11.91 8.90
N MET A 146 13.34 -12.49 9.94
CA MET A 146 13.22 -13.90 10.31
C MET A 146 12.21 -14.17 11.43
N ASP A 147 11.50 -13.14 11.88
CA ASP A 147 10.50 -13.31 12.93
C ASP A 147 9.16 -13.74 12.32
N GLU A 148 8.67 -14.91 12.69
CA GLU A 148 7.31 -15.43 12.42
C GLU A 148 6.21 -14.41 12.82
N THR A 149 6.51 -13.50 13.76
CA THR A 149 5.58 -12.45 14.16
C THR A 149 5.55 -11.24 13.22
N LEU A 150 6.51 -11.13 12.28
CA LEU A 150 6.68 -9.98 11.39
C LEU A 150 5.40 -9.62 10.62
N PRO A 151 4.67 -10.55 9.95
CA PRO A 151 3.48 -10.19 9.20
C PRO A 151 2.37 -9.62 10.10
N LYS A 152 2.22 -10.18 11.32
CA LYS A 152 1.26 -9.70 12.31
C LYS A 152 1.69 -8.34 12.88
N SER A 153 2.98 -8.12 13.04
CA SER A 153 3.55 -6.84 13.48
C SER A 153 3.31 -5.75 12.43
N VAL A 154 3.58 -6.01 11.15
CA VAL A 154 3.31 -5.06 10.04
C VAL A 154 1.84 -4.66 9.98
N PHE A 155 0.93 -5.63 10.14
CA PHE A 155 -0.50 -5.39 10.23
C PHE A 155 -0.85 -4.39 11.35
N CYS A 156 -0.31 -4.62 12.56
CA CYS A 156 -0.55 -3.76 13.71
C CYS A 156 0.11 -2.39 13.56
N ALA A 157 1.37 -2.35 13.10
CA ALA A 157 2.14 -1.14 12.91
C ALA A 157 1.46 -0.19 11.93
N TYR A 158 0.87 -0.70 10.84
CA TYR A 158 0.08 0.12 9.92
C TYR A 158 -1.22 0.60 10.57
N LEU A 159 -1.98 -0.30 11.22
CA LEU A 159 -3.27 0.08 11.83
C LEU A 159 -3.13 1.16 12.90
N PHE A 160 -2.04 1.17 13.65
CA PHE A 160 -1.75 2.14 14.70
C PHE A 160 -0.77 3.24 14.26
N ASN A 161 -0.48 3.34 12.96
CA ASN A 161 0.32 4.44 12.44
C ASN A 161 -0.43 5.77 12.66
N PRO A 162 0.12 6.72 13.44
CA PRO A 162 -0.56 7.97 13.77
C PRO A 162 -0.92 8.77 12.52
N ILE A 163 -0.10 8.73 11.46
CA ILE A 163 -0.37 9.46 10.22
C ILE A 163 -1.54 8.83 9.46
N SER A 164 -1.62 7.50 9.34
CA SER A 164 -2.74 6.81 8.69
C SER A 164 -4.04 7.04 9.46
N VAL A 165 -3.99 6.92 10.78
CA VAL A 165 -5.13 7.14 11.66
C VAL A 165 -5.64 8.59 11.59
N LEU A 166 -4.76 9.58 11.57
CA LEU A 166 -5.15 10.98 11.42
C LEU A 166 -5.69 11.29 10.02
N THR A 167 -5.04 10.75 8.98
CA THR A 167 -5.47 10.98 7.58
C THR A 167 -6.84 10.37 7.30
N SER A 168 -7.16 9.21 7.88
CA SER A 168 -8.46 8.55 7.73
C SER A 168 -9.58 9.22 8.53
N ALA A 169 -9.24 9.95 9.60
CA ALA A 169 -10.19 10.72 10.39
C ALA A 169 -10.78 11.92 9.63
N SER A 170 -10.12 12.35 8.56
CA SER A 170 -10.56 13.43 7.69
C SER A 170 -10.95 12.91 6.30
N PRO A 171 -12.04 13.40 5.70
CA PRO A 171 -12.37 13.11 4.31
C PRO A 171 -11.18 13.43 3.40
N SER A 172 -10.66 12.41 2.69
CA SER A 172 -9.55 12.56 1.75
C SER A 172 -9.51 11.41 0.76
N THR A 173 -8.79 11.59 -0.34
CA THR A 173 -8.58 10.53 -1.35
C THR A 173 -7.34 9.67 -1.07
N LYS A 174 -6.57 10.03 -0.04
CA LYS A 174 -5.28 9.42 0.29
C LYS A 174 -5.37 7.93 0.63
N PRO A 175 -6.33 7.45 1.45
CA PRO A 175 -6.49 6.00 1.68
C PRO A 175 -6.71 5.22 0.39
N LEU A 176 -7.55 5.75 -0.52
CA LEU A 176 -7.85 5.09 -1.79
C LEU A 176 -6.61 4.94 -2.67
N SER A 177 -5.83 6.03 -2.83
CA SER A 177 -4.58 5.96 -3.60
C SER A 177 -3.56 5.00 -2.97
N THR A 178 -3.47 4.97 -1.64
CA THR A 178 -2.56 4.08 -0.90
C THR A 178 -2.93 2.61 -1.08
N LEU A 179 -4.23 2.29 -1.14
CA LEU A 179 -4.71 0.93 -1.39
C LEU A 179 -4.26 0.40 -2.75
N PHE A 180 -4.40 1.19 -3.82
CA PHE A 180 -3.98 0.75 -5.15
C PHE A 180 -2.46 0.58 -5.26
N VAL A 181 -1.68 1.41 -4.57
CA VAL A 181 -0.22 1.21 -4.45
C VAL A 181 0.09 -0.14 -3.79
N ALA A 182 -0.52 -0.41 -2.62
CA ALA A 182 -0.27 -1.65 -1.89
C ALA A 182 -0.73 -2.89 -2.69
N ALA A 183 -1.87 -2.81 -3.37
CA ALA A 183 -2.37 -3.87 -4.23
C ALA A 183 -1.43 -4.15 -5.42
N THR A 184 -0.88 -3.10 -6.04
CA THR A 184 0.12 -3.22 -7.10
C THR A 184 1.32 -4.04 -6.65
N LEU A 185 1.87 -3.75 -5.46
CA LEU A 185 3.03 -4.47 -4.92
C LEU A 185 2.70 -5.93 -4.61
N LEU A 186 1.52 -6.20 -4.04
CA LEU A 186 1.07 -7.57 -3.76
C LEU A 186 0.94 -8.40 -5.05
N PHE A 187 0.27 -7.87 -6.08
CA PHE A 187 0.11 -8.58 -7.35
C PHE A 187 1.42 -8.69 -8.14
N ALA A 188 2.33 -7.72 -8.00
CA ALA A 188 3.68 -7.82 -8.55
C ALA A 188 4.44 -9.00 -7.92
N GLN A 189 4.31 -9.20 -6.61
CA GLN A 189 4.93 -10.33 -5.91
C GLN A 189 4.34 -11.68 -6.34
N GLU A 190 3.02 -11.73 -6.61
CA GLU A 190 2.34 -12.92 -7.13
C GLU A 190 2.60 -13.19 -8.63
N GLN A 191 3.45 -12.40 -9.31
CA GLN A 191 3.73 -12.51 -10.74
C GLN A 191 2.49 -12.34 -11.66
N ARG A 192 1.45 -11.65 -11.18
CA ARG A 192 0.18 -11.48 -11.89
C ARG A 192 0.18 -10.23 -12.77
N LEU A 193 0.81 -10.33 -13.94
CA LEU A 193 1.02 -9.21 -14.88
C LEU A 193 -0.21 -8.33 -15.14
N VAL A 194 -1.36 -8.94 -15.46
CA VAL A 194 -2.59 -8.21 -15.81
C VAL A 194 -3.12 -7.41 -14.61
N ALA A 195 -3.15 -8.04 -13.43
CA ALA A 195 -3.63 -7.40 -12.21
C ALA A 195 -2.69 -6.28 -11.76
N THR A 196 -1.37 -6.52 -11.80
CA THR A 196 -0.35 -5.52 -11.48
C THR A 196 -0.46 -4.31 -12.41
N SER A 197 -0.57 -4.54 -13.72
CA SER A 197 -0.67 -3.46 -14.70
C SER A 197 -1.93 -2.62 -14.51
N PHE A 198 -3.07 -3.28 -14.25
CA PHE A 198 -4.34 -2.60 -13.98
C PHE A 198 -4.29 -1.77 -12.70
N CYS A 199 -3.83 -2.36 -11.59
CA CYS A 199 -3.71 -1.65 -10.32
C CYS A 199 -2.69 -0.51 -10.40
N LEU A 200 -1.56 -0.71 -11.09
CA LEU A 200 -0.56 0.33 -11.30
C LEU A 200 -1.14 1.49 -12.12
N ALA A 201 -1.86 1.21 -13.21
CA ALA A 201 -2.51 2.22 -14.02
C ALA A 201 -3.54 3.05 -13.22
N LEU A 202 -4.34 2.39 -12.38
CA LEU A 202 -5.29 3.09 -11.52
C LEU A 202 -4.59 3.89 -10.42
N SER A 203 -3.49 3.37 -9.89
CA SER A 203 -2.67 4.06 -8.91
C SER A 203 -2.02 5.32 -9.48
N THR A 204 -1.43 5.25 -10.68
CA THR A 204 -0.82 6.40 -11.38
C THR A 204 -1.84 7.41 -11.86
N TYR A 205 -3.05 6.94 -12.16
CA TYR A 205 -4.17 7.82 -12.48
C TYR A 205 -4.66 8.64 -11.27
N LEU A 206 -4.69 8.04 -10.07
CA LEU A 206 -5.14 8.72 -8.85
C LEU A 206 -4.08 9.62 -8.21
N SER A 207 -2.81 9.28 -8.35
CA SER A 207 -1.67 10.07 -7.86
C SER A 207 -0.48 9.83 -8.77
N LEU A 208 0.35 10.84 -9.03
CA LEU A 208 1.49 10.69 -9.94
C LEU A 208 2.66 9.90 -9.32
N HIS A 209 2.81 9.94 -8.00
CA HIS A 209 3.95 9.36 -7.28
C HIS A 209 4.19 7.85 -7.49
N PRO A 210 3.16 6.98 -7.57
CA PRO A 210 3.32 5.55 -7.83
C PRO A 210 3.98 5.20 -9.16
N ALA A 211 4.11 6.15 -10.10
CA ALA A 211 4.87 5.92 -11.34
C ALA A 211 6.35 5.60 -11.05
N ALA A 212 6.89 6.10 -9.94
CA ALA A 212 8.25 5.79 -9.48
C ALA A 212 8.42 4.30 -9.08
N LEU A 213 7.33 3.53 -8.92
CA LEU A 213 7.39 2.10 -8.64
C LEU A 213 7.57 1.25 -9.90
N LEU A 214 7.58 1.84 -11.09
CA LEU A 214 7.82 1.12 -12.36
C LEU A 214 9.09 0.27 -12.34
N PRO A 215 10.26 0.76 -11.86
CA PRO A 215 11.48 -0.05 -11.80
C PRO A 215 11.33 -1.24 -10.84
N SER A 216 10.71 -1.03 -9.67
CA SER A 216 10.48 -2.08 -8.69
C SER A 216 9.51 -3.13 -9.21
N CYS A 217 8.42 -2.72 -9.88
CA CYS A 217 7.47 -3.64 -10.49
C CYS A 217 8.11 -4.41 -11.66
N ALA A 218 8.90 -3.74 -12.50
CA ALA A 218 9.63 -4.39 -13.59
C ALA A 218 10.65 -5.41 -13.07
N ALA A 219 11.38 -5.08 -12.00
CA ALA A 219 12.31 -6.00 -11.36
C ALA A 219 11.60 -7.22 -10.74
N LEU A 220 10.44 -7.02 -10.12
CA LEU A 220 9.64 -8.11 -9.56
C LEU A 220 9.08 -9.02 -10.66
N LEU A 221 8.64 -8.46 -11.79
CA LEU A 221 8.05 -9.20 -12.91
C LEU A 221 9.08 -9.82 -13.86
N ALA A 222 10.36 -9.48 -13.72
CA ALA A 222 11.42 -10.04 -14.53
C ALA A 222 11.54 -11.56 -14.25
N PRO A 223 11.69 -12.41 -15.29
CA PRO A 223 11.91 -13.83 -15.11
C PRO A 223 13.11 -14.06 -14.18
N ARG A 224 12.90 -14.76 -13.07
CA ARG A 224 14.01 -15.12 -12.18
C ARG A 224 14.88 -16.15 -12.92
N PRO A 225 16.20 -15.95 -13.02
CA PRO A 225 17.07 -16.92 -13.66
C PRO A 225 16.97 -18.25 -12.90
N PRO A 226 16.92 -19.39 -13.60
CA PRO A 226 16.88 -20.68 -12.94
C PRO A 226 18.12 -20.86 -12.06
N PRO A 227 18.00 -21.49 -10.88
CA PRO A 227 19.14 -21.79 -10.04
C PRO A 227 20.08 -22.73 -10.83
N GLY A 228 21.22 -22.19 -11.30
CA GLY A 228 22.23 -22.94 -12.04
C GLY A 228 22.79 -22.30 -13.32
N SER A 229 22.26 -21.17 -13.81
CA SER A 229 22.81 -20.54 -15.04
C SER A 229 24.00 -19.60 -14.80
N GLY A 230 24.60 -19.61 -13.61
CA GLY A 230 25.82 -18.88 -13.29
C GLY A 230 27.06 -19.66 -13.70
N GLY A 231 27.29 -19.82 -15.01
CA GLY A 231 28.47 -20.47 -15.53
C GLY A 231 28.69 -20.15 -17.01
N GLY A 232 29.73 -19.38 -17.29
CA GLY A 232 30.27 -19.19 -18.65
C GLY A 232 30.15 -17.77 -19.19
N GLY A 233 31.11 -16.93 -18.84
CA GLY A 233 31.33 -15.60 -19.41
C GLY A 233 32.63 -15.02 -18.87
#